data_AF-A0A7Y3AKF6-F1
#
_entry.id   AF-A0A7Y3AKF6-F1
#
_cell.length_a   1.000
_cell.length_b   1.000
_cell.length_c   1.000
_cell.angle_alpha   90.00
_cell.angle_beta   90.00
_cell.angle_gamma   90.00
#
_symmetry.space_group_name_H-M   'P 1'
#
loop_
_entity.id
_entity.type
_entity.pdbx_description
1 polymer ?
#
loop_
_entity_poly.entity_id
_entity_poly.type
_entity_poly.pdbx_seq_one_letter_code
_entity_poly.pdbx_strand_id
1 'polypeptide(L)'
;MSQHQEKATIIRIEQFSALNVRLTLDAPLIAPQCKPGQFVMIHTGIGKDPLLRRPFSLHQASINGHIQIYLKNVGRGTNILSHCKLEEELDVFGPLGKGYDIDVDQPACLVGGGLGIAPLLFLAKRIARTTKESNQNLIIIGGRSKEEVEPLVKDFQQIGMPVHCSTDDGSFGIQGYVTDLLSSQDLPIGSQVYA
;
A
#
# COMPACT_ATOMS: atom_id res chain seq x y z
N MET A 1 5.86 16.23 14.10
CA MET A 1 6.38 15.22 13.14
C MET A 1 7.49 15.90 12.37
N SER A 2 8.70 15.35 12.39
CA SER A 2 9.79 15.91 11.57
C SER A 2 9.75 15.26 10.19
N GLN A 3 9.76 16.10 9.16
CA GLN A 3 9.86 15.66 7.78
C GLN A 3 11.35 15.50 7.45
N HIS A 4 11.72 14.40 6.83
CA HIS A 4 13.09 14.09 6.46
C HIS A 4 13.22 14.04 4.94
N GLN A 5 14.39 14.43 4.46
CA GLN A 5 14.82 14.15 3.09
C GLN A 5 16.10 13.32 3.19
N GLU A 6 16.11 12.17 2.53
CA GLU A 6 17.28 11.30 2.49
C GLU A 6 17.44 10.62 1.13
N LYS A 7 18.67 10.16 0.87
CA LYS A 7 18.96 9.23 -0.22
C LYS A 7 18.64 7.83 0.29
N ALA A 8 17.62 7.21 -0.28
CA ALA A 8 17.18 5.88 0.11
C ALA A 8 17.59 4.85 -0.95
N THR A 9 18.28 3.80 -0.53
CA THR A 9 18.81 2.78 -1.43
C THR A 9 17.76 1.71 -1.73
N ILE A 10 17.62 1.31 -2.98
CA ILE A 10 16.72 0.21 -3.37
C ILE A 10 17.35 -1.12 -2.95
N ILE A 11 16.76 -1.76 -1.94
CA ILE A 11 17.27 -3.04 -1.39
C ILE A 11 16.46 -4.25 -1.84
N ARG A 12 15.26 -4.04 -2.41
CA ARG A 12 14.45 -5.11 -2.98
C ARG A 12 13.50 -4.58 -4.06
N ILE A 13 13.38 -5.34 -5.13
CA ILE A 13 12.43 -5.11 -6.23
C ILE A 13 11.57 -6.37 -6.40
N GLU A 14 10.26 -6.20 -6.41
CA GLU A 14 9.30 -7.28 -6.62
C GLU A 14 8.37 -6.92 -7.77
N GLN A 15 8.48 -7.67 -8.87
CA GLN A 15 7.63 -7.52 -10.04
C GLN A 15 6.40 -8.43 -9.91
N PHE A 16 5.20 -7.85 -9.89
CA PHE A 16 3.96 -8.62 -9.77
C PHE A 16 3.23 -8.83 -11.10
N SER A 17 3.35 -7.88 -12.01
CA SER A 17 2.79 -7.96 -13.37
C SER A 17 3.66 -7.13 -14.32
N ALA A 18 3.30 -6.98 -15.59
CA ALA A 18 4.03 -6.09 -16.51
C ALA A 18 4.06 -4.61 -16.05
N LEU A 19 3.10 -4.19 -15.21
CA LEU A 19 2.96 -2.79 -14.79
C LEU A 19 3.14 -2.58 -13.29
N ASN A 20 2.92 -3.60 -12.46
CA ASN A 20 2.90 -3.46 -11.00
C ASN A 20 4.23 -3.89 -10.37
N VAL A 21 4.83 -2.98 -9.58
CA VAL A 21 6.11 -3.17 -8.90
C VAL A 21 5.99 -2.76 -7.44
N ARG A 22 6.62 -3.52 -6.56
CA ARG A 22 6.95 -3.06 -5.20
C ARG A 22 8.44 -2.85 -5.06
N LEU A 23 8.79 -1.69 -4.50
CA LEU A 23 10.16 -1.36 -4.13
C LEU A 23 10.26 -1.32 -2.61
N THR A 24 11.32 -1.91 -2.07
CA THR A 24 11.74 -1.71 -0.67
C THR A 24 12.97 -0.82 -0.68
N LEU A 25 12.89 0.27 0.07
CA LEU A 25 13.95 1.28 0.19
C LEU A 25 14.50 1.26 1.61
N ASP A 26 15.82 1.32 1.73
CA ASP A 26 16.49 1.60 2.99
C ASP A 26 16.46 3.11 3.25
N ALA A 27 15.66 3.52 4.25
CA ALA A 27 15.31 4.90 4.57
C ALA A 27 15.22 5.08 6.11
N PRO A 28 16.35 4.99 6.83
CA PRO A 28 16.39 4.91 8.28
C PRO A 28 15.89 6.18 8.99
N LEU A 29 15.93 7.34 8.34
CA LEU A 29 15.40 8.58 8.92
C LEU A 29 13.88 8.69 8.77
N ILE A 30 13.34 8.22 7.65
CA ILE A 30 11.92 8.29 7.31
C ILE A 30 11.12 7.16 7.99
N ALA A 31 11.57 5.90 7.87
CA ALA A 31 10.76 4.73 8.24
C ALA A 31 10.25 4.73 9.70
N PRO A 32 11.05 5.10 10.72
CA PRO A 32 10.60 5.07 12.12
C PRO A 32 9.46 6.05 12.43
N GLN A 33 9.29 7.10 11.60
CA GLN A 33 8.25 8.12 11.80
C GLN A 33 6.95 7.83 11.07
N CYS A 34 6.95 6.83 10.18
CA CYS A 34 5.83 6.51 9.31
C CYS A 34 4.63 5.96 10.08
N LYS A 35 3.44 6.47 9.71
CA LYS A 35 2.13 5.94 10.12
C LYS A 35 1.35 5.46 8.89
N PRO A 36 0.47 4.45 9.04
CA PRO A 36 -0.43 4.07 7.95
C PRO A 36 -1.25 5.25 7.42
N GLY A 37 -1.44 5.31 6.10
CA GLY A 37 -2.14 6.42 5.42
C GLY A 37 -1.24 7.60 5.04
N GLN A 38 0.02 7.60 5.46
CA GLN A 38 1.01 8.58 4.99
C GLN A 38 1.63 8.18 3.66
N PHE A 39 2.34 9.13 3.05
CA PHE A 39 3.02 8.96 1.77
C PHE A 39 4.42 9.59 1.79
N VAL A 40 5.21 9.29 0.77
CA VAL A 40 6.52 9.92 0.51
C VAL A 40 6.54 10.54 -0.89
N MET A 41 7.37 11.57 -1.07
CA MET A 41 7.60 12.23 -2.36
C MET A 41 8.96 11.79 -2.93
N ILE A 42 8.93 11.08 -4.05
CA ILE A 42 10.14 10.52 -4.67
C ILE A 42 10.48 11.32 -5.92
N HIS A 43 11.73 11.75 -6.03
CA HIS A 43 12.26 12.30 -7.28
C HIS A 43 12.72 11.14 -8.17
N THR A 44 12.04 10.94 -9.30
CA THR A 44 12.24 9.77 -10.17
C THR A 44 13.11 10.06 -11.39
N GLY A 45 13.64 11.28 -11.55
CA GLY A 45 14.35 11.71 -12.74
C GLY A 45 15.83 11.98 -12.49
N ILE A 46 16.59 12.08 -13.59
CA ILE A 46 17.94 12.65 -13.58
C ILE A 46 17.80 14.09 -14.10
N GLY A 47 18.31 15.06 -13.34
CA GLY A 47 18.24 16.47 -13.70
C GLY A 47 16.82 17.03 -13.59
N LYS A 48 16.24 17.48 -14.71
CA LYS A 48 14.95 18.22 -14.74
C LYS A 48 13.79 17.42 -15.30
N ASP A 49 13.96 16.13 -15.59
CA ASP A 49 12.94 15.34 -16.25
C ASP A 49 12.78 13.95 -15.59
N PRO A 50 11.73 13.75 -14.77
CA PRO A 50 10.69 14.71 -14.38
C PRO A 50 11.18 15.68 -13.29
N LEU A 51 10.87 16.97 -13.42
CA LEU A 51 11.24 17.98 -12.41
C LEU A 51 10.55 17.75 -11.06
N LEU A 52 9.26 17.40 -11.10
CA LEU A 52 8.44 17.26 -9.91
C LEU A 52 8.54 15.84 -9.34
N ARG A 53 8.66 15.77 -8.00
CA ARG A 53 8.53 14.53 -7.25
C ARG A 53 7.15 13.92 -7.43
N ARG A 54 7.06 12.60 -7.30
CA ARG A 54 5.80 11.85 -7.36
C ARG A 54 5.42 11.36 -5.96
N PRO A 55 4.16 11.55 -5.53
CA PRO A 55 3.68 11.00 -4.27
C PRO A 55 3.47 9.49 -4.39
N PHE A 56 3.93 8.73 -3.40
CA PHE A 56 3.67 7.30 -3.27
C PHE A 56 3.23 6.98 -1.85
N SER A 57 2.06 6.34 -1.72
CA SER A 57 1.58 5.85 -0.43
C SER A 57 2.58 4.86 0.17
N LEU A 58 2.77 4.95 1.47
CA LEU A 58 3.57 3.98 2.21
C LEU A 58 2.80 2.65 2.27
N HIS A 59 3.29 1.67 1.53
CA HIS A 59 2.76 0.31 1.54
C HIS A 59 3.16 -0.45 2.80
N GLN A 60 4.34 -0.12 3.35
CA GLN A 60 4.80 -0.58 4.65
C GLN A 60 5.93 0.32 5.16
N ALA A 61 6.11 0.39 6.48
CA ALA A 61 7.37 0.83 7.08
C ALA A 61 7.79 -0.13 8.20
N SER A 62 9.08 -0.35 8.36
CA SER A 62 9.67 -1.23 9.37
C SER A 62 10.49 -0.43 10.39
N ILE A 63 10.64 -0.97 11.59
CA ILE A 63 11.50 -0.39 12.63
C ILE A 63 12.99 -0.45 12.26
N ASN A 64 13.35 -1.34 11.33
CA ASN A 64 14.72 -1.53 10.85
C ASN A 64 15.14 -0.48 9.81
N GLY A 65 14.34 0.57 9.62
CA GLY A 65 14.68 1.65 8.70
C GLY A 65 14.21 1.43 7.27
N HIS A 66 13.30 0.50 6.98
CA HIS A 66 12.88 0.25 5.60
C HIS A 66 11.45 0.72 5.33
N ILE A 67 11.25 1.33 4.16
CA ILE A 67 9.91 1.65 3.64
C ILE A 67 9.62 0.84 2.39
N GLN A 68 8.35 0.56 2.15
CA GLN A 68 7.89 -0.05 0.91
C GLN A 68 6.89 0.85 0.22
N ILE A 69 6.99 0.90 -1.11
CA ILE A 69 6.00 1.52 -1.98
C ILE A 69 5.53 0.49 -3.00
N TYR A 70 4.26 0.56 -3.35
CA TYR A 70 3.66 -0.20 -4.43
C TYR A 70 3.20 0.78 -5.51
N LEU A 71 3.60 0.54 -6.76
CA LEU A 71 3.34 1.43 -7.87
C LEU A 71 2.92 0.67 -9.12
N LYS A 72 2.13 1.34 -9.96
CA LYS A 72 1.78 0.91 -11.31
C LYS A 72 2.45 1.84 -12.31
N ASN A 73 3.14 1.28 -13.29
CA ASN A 73 3.75 2.02 -14.38
C ASN A 73 2.64 2.55 -15.31
N VAL A 74 2.27 3.82 -15.15
CA VAL A 74 1.20 4.50 -15.92
C VAL A 74 1.64 5.81 -16.56
N GLY A 75 2.90 6.21 -16.36
CA GLY A 75 3.44 7.46 -16.89
C GLY A 75 4.93 7.59 -16.66
N ARG A 76 5.51 8.71 -17.12
CA ARG A 76 6.96 8.88 -17.20
C ARG A 76 7.71 8.66 -15.89
N GLY A 77 7.24 9.25 -14.78
CA GLY A 77 7.91 9.11 -13.48
C GLY A 77 7.86 7.68 -12.94
N THR A 78 6.70 7.02 -13.04
CA THR A 78 6.55 5.62 -12.64
C THR A 78 7.29 4.67 -13.58
N ASN A 79 7.44 5.03 -14.86
CA ASN A 79 8.20 4.25 -15.82
C ASN A 79 9.69 4.24 -15.47
N ILE A 80 10.27 5.39 -15.14
CA ILE A 80 11.68 5.42 -14.71
C ILE A 80 11.83 4.60 -13.43
N LEU A 81 10.95 4.83 -12.45
CA LEU A 81 11.01 4.14 -11.16
C LEU A 81 10.78 2.63 -11.26
N SER A 82 9.95 2.16 -12.21
CA SER A 82 9.72 0.72 -12.43
C SER A 82 10.90 0.01 -13.11
N HIS A 83 11.86 0.76 -13.67
CA HIS A 83 13.05 0.22 -14.32
C HIS A 83 14.34 0.50 -13.52
N CYS A 84 14.21 1.01 -12.29
CA CYS A 84 15.34 1.15 -11.39
C CYS A 84 15.96 -0.21 -11.06
N LYS A 85 17.22 -0.18 -10.62
CA LYS A 85 17.99 -1.37 -10.25
C LYS A 85 18.22 -1.43 -8.75
N LEU A 86 18.53 -2.62 -8.27
CA LEU A 86 19.05 -2.78 -6.90
C LEU A 86 20.27 -1.89 -6.71
N GLU A 87 20.43 -1.41 -5.48
CA GLU A 87 21.53 -0.52 -5.04
C GLU A 87 21.48 0.90 -5.61
N GLU A 88 20.55 1.23 -6.52
CA GLU A 88 20.32 2.62 -6.92
C GLU A 88 19.71 3.44 -5.77
N GLU A 89 20.10 4.72 -5.70
CA GLU A 89 19.58 5.65 -4.70
C GLU A 89 18.45 6.51 -5.26
N LEU A 90 17.41 6.68 -4.45
CA LEU A 90 16.30 7.58 -4.72
C LEU A 90 16.32 8.74 -3.73
N ASP A 91 16.02 9.95 -4.22
CA ASP A 91 15.78 11.09 -3.33
C ASP A 91 14.34 11.01 -2.82
N VAL A 92 14.19 10.75 -1.52
CA VAL A 92 12.90 10.53 -0.85
C VAL A 92 12.67 11.62 0.18
N PHE A 93 11.48 12.21 0.15
CA PHE A 93 11.05 13.22 1.12
C PHE A 93 9.77 12.75 1.84
N GLY A 94 9.82 12.65 3.16
CA GLY A 94 8.67 12.30 4.00
C GLY A 94 9.03 11.88 5.44
N PRO A 95 8.14 11.16 6.14
CA PRO A 95 6.76 10.89 5.72
C PRO A 95 5.92 12.17 5.69
N LEU A 96 4.90 12.19 4.83
CA LEU A 96 3.97 13.31 4.66
C LEU A 96 2.52 12.85 4.82
N GLY A 97 1.63 13.83 5.04
CA GLY A 97 0.21 13.60 5.23
C GLY A 97 -0.18 13.25 6.67
N LYS A 98 -1.48 13.23 6.93
CA LYS A 98 -2.08 12.73 8.18
C LYS A 98 -2.40 11.26 7.98
N GLY A 99 -1.92 10.40 8.88
CA GLY A 99 -2.27 8.98 8.85
C GLY A 99 -3.73 8.70 9.20
N TYR A 100 -4.14 7.44 9.07
CA TYR A 100 -5.47 6.99 9.48
C TYR A 100 -5.67 7.15 10.99
N ASP A 101 -6.89 7.54 11.36
CA ASP A 101 -7.35 7.49 12.75
C ASP A 101 -7.92 6.08 13.00
N ILE A 102 -7.26 5.33 13.87
CA ILE A 102 -7.58 3.91 14.10
C ILE A 102 -8.31 3.80 15.42
N ASP A 103 -9.61 3.51 15.36
CA ASP A 103 -10.35 3.08 16.54
C ASP A 103 -9.99 1.62 16.86
N VAL A 104 -9.44 1.40 18.05
CA VAL A 104 -8.97 0.07 18.49
C VAL A 104 -10.08 -0.80 19.06
N ASP A 105 -11.23 -0.19 19.36
CA ASP A 105 -12.38 -0.82 19.99
C ASP A 105 -13.49 -1.14 18.98
N GLN A 106 -13.39 -0.66 17.74
CA GLN A 106 -14.34 -0.95 16.66
C GLN A 106 -13.78 -1.93 15.63
N PRO A 107 -14.62 -2.78 15.03
CA PRO A 107 -14.23 -3.62 13.91
C PRO A 107 -13.79 -2.78 12.71
N ALA A 108 -12.79 -3.25 11.97
CA ALA A 108 -12.25 -2.54 10.81
C ALA A 108 -12.59 -3.27 9.50
N CYS A 109 -13.12 -2.53 8.52
CA CYS A 109 -13.29 -3.00 7.15
C CYS A 109 -12.38 -2.19 6.20
N LEU A 110 -11.35 -2.82 5.65
CA LEU A 110 -10.41 -2.19 4.73
C LEU A 110 -10.82 -2.54 3.30
N VAL A 111 -10.99 -1.54 2.44
CA VAL A 111 -11.53 -1.72 1.08
C VAL A 111 -10.58 -1.06 0.09
N GLY A 112 -9.91 -1.85 -0.76
CA GLY A 112 -8.94 -1.32 -1.72
C GLY A 112 -9.28 -1.71 -3.15
N GLY A 113 -9.41 -0.72 -4.04
CA GLY A 113 -9.56 -0.93 -5.48
C GLY A 113 -8.32 -0.45 -6.25
N GLY A 114 -7.73 -1.31 -7.08
CA GLY A 114 -6.55 -0.97 -7.90
C GLY A 114 -5.39 -0.42 -7.07
N LEU A 115 -4.87 0.77 -7.40
CA LEU A 115 -3.79 1.39 -6.61
C LEU A 115 -4.22 1.84 -5.21
N GLY A 116 -5.53 1.93 -4.92
CA GLY A 116 -6.04 2.22 -3.57
C GLY A 116 -5.66 1.15 -2.54
N ILE A 117 -5.25 -0.05 -3.00
CA ILE A 117 -4.75 -1.13 -2.13
C ILE A 117 -3.38 -0.76 -1.52
N ALA A 118 -2.60 0.12 -2.18
CA ALA A 118 -1.23 0.43 -1.79
C ALA A 118 -1.06 0.78 -0.30
N PRO A 119 -1.79 1.73 0.31
CA PRO A 119 -1.65 2.05 1.74
C PRO A 119 -2.22 0.98 2.70
N LEU A 120 -3.07 0.08 2.22
CA LEU A 120 -3.89 -0.76 3.11
C LEU A 120 -3.09 -1.88 3.77
N LEU A 121 -1.99 -2.36 3.17
CA LEU A 121 -1.16 -3.37 3.81
C LEU A 121 -0.56 -2.85 5.13
N PHE A 122 -0.09 -1.60 5.13
CA PHE A 122 0.45 -0.98 6.32
C PHE A 122 -0.62 -0.80 7.39
N LEU A 123 -1.82 -0.37 6.98
CA LEU A 123 -2.97 -0.20 7.88
C LEU A 123 -3.41 -1.54 8.49
N ALA A 124 -3.58 -2.57 7.67
CA ALA A 124 -3.97 -3.91 8.11
C ALA A 124 -2.99 -4.47 9.15
N LYS A 125 -1.67 -4.37 8.88
CA LYS A 125 -0.64 -4.78 9.83
C LYS A 125 -0.66 -3.99 11.14
N ARG A 126 -1.04 -2.71 11.10
CA ARG A 126 -1.20 -1.89 12.31
C ARG A 126 -2.41 -2.36 13.12
N ILE A 127 -3.57 -2.47 12.47
CA ILE A 127 -4.83 -2.90 13.08
C ILE A 127 -4.67 -4.26 13.77
N ALA A 128 -4.12 -5.25 13.06
CA ALA A 128 -3.90 -6.59 13.60
C ALA A 128 -3.01 -6.64 14.85
N ARG A 129 -2.20 -5.60 15.11
CA ARG A 129 -1.36 -5.49 16.31
C ARG A 129 -2.00 -4.69 17.44
N THR A 130 -3.05 -3.91 17.15
CA THR A 130 -3.62 -2.95 18.11
C THR A 130 -5.05 -3.29 18.55
N THR A 131 -5.84 -3.96 17.71
CA THR A 131 -7.23 -4.32 18.03
C THR A 131 -7.30 -5.62 18.82
N LYS A 132 -8.18 -5.68 19.83
CA LYS A 132 -8.38 -6.88 20.67
C LYS A 132 -9.24 -7.95 20.00
N GLU A 133 -10.14 -7.58 19.10
CA GLU A 133 -11.09 -8.49 18.43
C GLU A 133 -10.80 -8.65 16.93
N SER A 134 -9.66 -9.28 16.60
CA SER A 134 -9.21 -9.45 15.20
C SER A 134 -10.21 -10.19 14.30
N ASN A 135 -11.08 -11.02 14.87
CA ASN A 135 -11.97 -11.92 14.14
C ASN A 135 -13.14 -11.19 13.44
N GLN A 136 -13.36 -9.92 13.77
CA GLN A 136 -14.42 -9.09 13.20
C GLN A 136 -13.92 -8.16 12.10
N ASN A 137 -12.60 -8.09 11.90
CA ASN A 137 -12.02 -7.24 10.87
C ASN A 137 -12.10 -7.93 9.49
N LEU A 138 -12.28 -7.14 8.44
CA LEU A 138 -12.39 -7.62 7.06
C LEU A 138 -11.48 -6.82 6.13
N ILE A 139 -10.89 -7.51 5.15
CA ILE A 139 -10.16 -6.89 4.04
C ILE A 139 -10.87 -7.25 2.74
N ILE A 140 -11.20 -6.25 1.94
CA ILE A 140 -11.81 -6.38 0.63
C ILE A 140 -10.87 -5.78 -0.40
N ILE A 141 -10.48 -6.58 -1.39
CA ILE A 141 -9.52 -6.18 -2.43
C ILE A 141 -10.20 -6.33 -3.79
N GLY A 142 -10.09 -5.31 -4.63
CA GLY A 142 -10.66 -5.31 -5.98
C GLY A 142 -9.68 -4.79 -7.03
N GLY A 143 -9.80 -5.30 -8.24
CA GLY A 143 -8.99 -4.86 -9.37
C GLY A 143 -9.60 -5.29 -10.69
N ARG A 144 -8.98 -4.90 -11.80
CA ARG A 144 -9.53 -5.20 -13.13
C ARG A 144 -9.47 -6.69 -13.48
N SER A 145 -8.38 -7.34 -13.07
CA SER A 145 -8.09 -8.74 -13.37
C SER A 145 -7.29 -9.39 -12.26
N LYS A 146 -7.15 -10.71 -12.36
CA LYS A 146 -6.39 -11.58 -11.48
C LYS A 146 -4.96 -11.09 -11.26
N GLU A 147 -4.30 -10.62 -12.32
CA GLU A 147 -2.90 -10.16 -12.28
C GLU A 147 -2.70 -8.90 -11.44
N GLU A 148 -3.76 -8.11 -11.23
CA GLU A 148 -3.71 -6.93 -10.34
C GLU A 148 -3.99 -7.30 -8.88
N VAL A 149 -4.76 -8.37 -8.63
CA VAL A 149 -5.28 -8.71 -7.29
C VAL A 149 -4.51 -9.86 -6.64
N GLU A 150 -4.49 -11.05 -7.26
CA GLU A 150 -3.96 -12.29 -6.67
C GLU A 150 -2.54 -12.14 -6.08
N PRO A 151 -1.59 -11.44 -6.75
CA PRO A 151 -0.22 -11.36 -6.23
C PRO A 151 -0.11 -10.64 -4.87
N LEU A 152 -1.04 -9.73 -4.57
CA LEU A 152 -1.06 -8.97 -3.31
C LEU A 152 -1.76 -9.73 -2.17
N VAL A 153 -2.69 -10.63 -2.50
CA VAL A 153 -3.54 -11.33 -1.52
C VAL A 153 -2.72 -12.08 -0.47
N LYS A 154 -1.59 -12.67 -0.88
CA LYS A 154 -0.70 -13.42 0.02
C LYS A 154 -0.19 -12.58 1.19
N ASP A 155 0.12 -11.31 0.95
CA ASP A 155 0.63 -10.42 2.01
C ASP A 155 -0.45 -10.08 3.04
N PHE A 156 -1.72 -10.02 2.60
CA PHE A 156 -2.87 -9.77 3.47
C PHE A 156 -3.32 -11.02 4.21
N GLN A 157 -3.30 -12.20 3.58
CA GLN A 157 -3.65 -13.47 4.23
C GLN A 157 -2.76 -13.78 5.43
N GLN A 158 -1.48 -13.38 5.39
CA GLN A 158 -0.53 -13.54 6.49
C GLN A 158 -0.87 -12.70 7.73
N ILE A 159 -1.81 -11.75 7.63
CA ILE A 159 -2.21 -10.88 8.74
C ILE A 159 -3.18 -11.59 9.69
N GLY A 160 -3.87 -12.64 9.21
CA GLY A 160 -4.88 -13.37 9.99
C GLY A 160 -6.25 -12.70 9.99
N MET A 161 -6.51 -11.79 9.04
CA MET A 161 -7.83 -11.20 8.78
C MET A 161 -8.47 -11.90 7.56
N PRO A 162 -9.78 -12.16 7.55
CA PRO A 162 -10.51 -12.54 6.35
C PRO A 162 -10.22 -11.58 5.18
N VAL A 163 -9.93 -12.16 4.02
CA VAL A 163 -9.66 -11.41 2.78
C VAL A 163 -10.65 -11.85 1.71
N HIS A 164 -11.53 -10.94 1.29
CA HIS A 164 -12.46 -11.14 0.19
C HIS A 164 -11.95 -10.39 -1.05
N CYS A 165 -12.06 -11.02 -2.22
CA CYS A 165 -11.50 -10.48 -3.45
C CYS A 165 -12.57 -10.35 -4.53
N SER A 166 -12.45 -9.31 -5.35
CA SER A 166 -13.28 -9.07 -6.53
C SER A 166 -12.44 -8.72 -7.75
N THR A 167 -12.90 -9.10 -8.94
CA THR A 167 -12.32 -8.66 -10.21
C THR A 167 -13.40 -8.26 -11.20
N ASP A 168 -13.17 -7.18 -11.96
CA ASP A 168 -14.13 -6.69 -12.94
C ASP A 168 -14.47 -7.77 -13.99
N ASP A 169 -13.48 -8.56 -14.41
CA ASP A 169 -13.60 -9.63 -15.41
C ASP A 169 -13.92 -11.01 -14.84
N GLY A 170 -14.00 -11.16 -13.51
CA GLY A 170 -14.26 -12.44 -12.84
C GLY A 170 -13.09 -13.43 -12.84
N SER A 171 -11.91 -13.01 -13.28
CA SER A 171 -10.72 -13.89 -13.34
C SER A 171 -10.17 -14.31 -11.97
N PHE A 172 -10.54 -13.61 -10.89
CA PHE A 172 -10.18 -13.96 -9.51
C PHE A 172 -11.20 -13.45 -8.48
N GLY A 173 -11.62 -14.33 -7.55
CA GLY A 173 -12.62 -14.00 -6.55
C GLY A 173 -14.02 -13.85 -7.15
N ILE A 174 -14.77 -12.85 -6.69
CA ILE A 174 -16.14 -12.57 -7.17
C ILE A 174 -16.07 -11.60 -8.36
N GLN A 175 -16.83 -11.86 -9.41
CA GLN A 175 -16.94 -10.94 -10.53
C GLN A 175 -17.72 -9.68 -10.13
N GLY A 176 -17.17 -8.49 -10.41
CA GLY A 176 -17.79 -7.19 -10.14
C GLY A 176 -16.87 -6.22 -9.42
N TYR A 177 -17.40 -5.07 -9.01
CA TYR A 177 -16.61 -4.04 -8.35
C TYR A 177 -16.44 -4.32 -6.85
N VAL A 178 -15.37 -3.76 -6.28
CA VAL A 178 -15.10 -3.85 -4.84
C VAL A 178 -16.24 -3.28 -3.98
N THR A 179 -16.98 -2.30 -4.50
CA THR A 179 -18.14 -1.68 -3.85
C THR A 179 -19.34 -2.61 -3.83
N ASP A 180 -19.52 -3.44 -4.85
CA ASP A 180 -20.59 -4.43 -4.91
C ASP A 180 -20.33 -5.51 -3.86
N LEU A 181 -19.07 -5.97 -3.79
CA LEU A 181 -18.62 -6.93 -2.79
C LEU A 181 -18.75 -6.36 -1.36
N LEU A 182 -18.40 -5.09 -1.13
CA LEU A 182 -18.62 -4.43 0.16
C LEU A 182 -20.10 -4.40 0.54
N SER A 183 -20.97 -4.05 -0.40
CA SER A 183 -22.42 -3.94 -0.17
C SER A 183 -23.07 -5.29 0.15
N SER A 184 -22.44 -6.39 -0.24
CA SER A 184 -22.91 -7.75 0.08
C SER A 184 -22.40 -8.28 1.41
N GLN A 185 -21.55 -7.54 2.15
CA GLN A 185 -21.04 -7.99 3.45
C GLN A 185 -21.98 -7.59 4.57
N ASP A 186 -22.14 -8.50 5.54
CA ASP A 186 -22.78 -8.20 6.81
C ASP A 186 -21.71 -7.74 7.80
N LEU A 187 -21.46 -6.42 7.82
CA LEU A 187 -20.45 -5.83 8.69
C LEU A 187 -21.02 -5.65 10.11
N PRO A 188 -20.25 -5.97 11.17
CA PRO A 188 -20.64 -5.69 12.54
C PRO A 188 -21.06 -4.22 12.74
N ILE A 189 -22.04 -3.99 13.62
CA ILE A 189 -22.46 -2.64 13.98
C ILE A 189 -21.27 -1.88 14.57
N GLY A 190 -21.07 -0.64 14.12
CA GLY A 190 -19.94 0.19 14.56
C GLY A 190 -18.67 0.03 13.73
N SER A 191 -18.65 -0.87 12.74
CA SER A 191 -17.48 -1.06 11.86
C SER A 191 -16.99 0.24 11.25
N GLN A 192 -15.70 0.52 11.41
CA GLN A 192 -15.01 1.61 10.75
C GLN A 192 -14.51 1.15 9.37
N VAL A 193 -14.96 1.82 8.32
CA VAL A 193 -14.54 1.54 6.94
C VAL A 193 -13.37 2.42 6.54
N TYR A 194 -12.32 1.81 6.00
CA TYR A 194 -11.14 2.48 5.45
C TYR A 194 -11.04 2.16 3.96
N ALA A 195 -11.08 3.17 3.09
CA ALA A 195 -11.04 3.01 1.63
C ALA A 195 -10.18 4.10 0.96
#